data_AF-A0A662GYV8-F1
#
_entry.id   AF-A0A662GYV8-F1
#
_cell.length_a   1.000
_cell.length_b   1.000
_cell.length_c   1.000
_cell.angle_alpha   90.00
_cell.angle_beta   90.00
_cell.angle_gamma   90.00
#
_symmetry.space_group_name_H-M   'P 1'
#
loop_
_entity.id
_entity.type
_entity.pdbx_description
1 polymer ?
#
loop_
_entity_poly.entity_id
_entity_poly.type
_entity_poly.pdbx_seq_one_letter_code
_entity_poly.pdbx_strand_id
1 'polypeptide(L)'
;MVEFIEFAGTGGAALVFSIGYNYGKRVAERELSEGSVKLRDVLRVVRSWSKVSVKIKQGGEVLVVGSDDPFTVGFVSGCVSRVAEDLRVHYENSRALIALKLKEGAVGRSKIFSFL
;
A
#
# COMPACT_ATOMS: atom_id res chain seq x y z
N MET A 1 18.03 -33.08 -6.40
CA MET A 1 17.04 -32.94 -5.31
C MET A 1 17.27 -31.56 -4.73
N VAL A 2 16.36 -30.61 -4.96
CA VAL A 2 16.51 -29.25 -4.44
C VAL A 2 15.95 -29.26 -3.03
N GLU A 3 16.81 -29.11 -2.02
CA GLU A 3 16.38 -28.92 -0.64
C GLU A 3 15.76 -27.52 -0.52
N PHE A 4 14.44 -27.47 -0.41
CA PHE A 4 13.75 -26.25 -0.06
C PHE A 4 14.02 -25.98 1.42
N ILE A 5 14.74 -24.90 1.70
CA ILE A 5 14.86 -24.36 3.05
C ILE A 5 13.46 -23.89 3.45
N GLU A 6 12.83 -24.59 4.38
CA GLU A 6 11.60 -24.13 5.03
C GLU A 6 11.93 -22.83 5.77
N PHE A 7 11.48 -21.68 5.23
CA PHE A 7 11.43 -20.43 5.98
C PHE A 7 10.26 -20.49 6.98
N ALA A 8 10.35 -21.40 7.96
CA ALA A 8 9.40 -21.49 9.06
C ALA A 8 9.62 -20.30 10.02
N GLY A 9 8.87 -19.21 9.82
CA GLY A 9 8.90 -18.01 10.66
C GLY A 9 8.60 -16.72 9.91
N THR A 10 8.60 -15.58 10.62
CA THR A 10 8.35 -14.21 10.09
C THR A 10 9.11 -13.88 8.79
N GLY A 11 10.23 -14.56 8.53
CA GLY A 11 10.99 -14.46 7.28
C GLY A 11 10.21 -14.86 6.01
N GLY A 12 9.38 -15.91 6.07
CA GLY A 12 8.55 -16.31 4.93
C GLY A 12 7.49 -15.25 4.58
N ALA A 13 6.80 -14.73 5.61
CA ALA A 13 5.84 -13.65 5.44
C ALA A 13 6.49 -12.35 4.93
N ALA A 14 7.70 -12.01 5.42
CA ALA A 14 8.45 -10.85 4.96
C ALA A 14 8.90 -10.99 3.50
N LEU A 15 9.30 -12.19 3.05
CA LEU A 15 9.61 -12.47 1.65
C LEU A 15 8.37 -12.31 0.76
N VAL A 16 7.25 -12.93 1.14
CA VAL A 16 5.98 -12.83 0.40
C VAL A 16 5.49 -11.38 0.32
N PHE A 17 5.58 -10.64 1.42
CA PHE A 17 5.32 -9.20 1.44
C PHE A 17 6.22 -8.43 0.47
N SER A 18 7.53 -8.71 0.49
CA SER A 18 8.50 -8.03 -0.37
C SER A 18 8.26 -8.30 -1.86
N ILE A 19 7.84 -9.52 -2.21
CA ILE A 19 7.43 -9.87 -3.58
C ILE A 19 6.20 -9.04 -3.96
N GLY A 20 5.17 -9.04 -3.11
CA GLY A 20 3.96 -8.22 -3.32
C GLY A 20 4.30 -6.74 -3.50
N TYR A 21 5.16 -6.20 -2.63
CA TYR A 21 5.61 -4.81 -2.67
C TYR A 21 6.28 -4.44 -3.99
N ASN A 22 7.26 -5.22 -4.43
CA ASN A 22 7.94 -4.96 -5.70
C ASN A 22 6.99 -5.10 -6.90
N TYR A 23 6.06 -6.05 -6.83
CA TYR A 23 5.04 -6.21 -7.86
C TYR A 23 4.10 -4.99 -7.91
N GLY A 24 3.58 -4.55 -6.77
CA GLY A 24 2.71 -3.37 -6.66
C GLY A 24 3.40 -2.09 -7.14
N LYS A 25 4.69 -1.93 -6.83
CA LYS A 25 5.50 -0.80 -7.32
C LYS A 25 5.58 -0.77 -8.84
N ARG A 26 5.89 -1.91 -9.48
CA ARG A 26 5.95 -2.02 -10.95
C ARG A 26 4.59 -1.78 -11.61
N VAL A 27 3.51 -2.30 -11.02
CA VAL A 27 2.15 -2.05 -11.51
C VAL A 27 1.83 -0.56 -11.44
N ALA A 28 2.11 0.09 -10.31
CA ALA A 28 1.91 1.53 -10.18
C ALA A 28 2.77 2.35 -11.15
N GLU A 29 4.01 1.91 -11.42
CA GLU A 29 4.88 2.55 -12.43
C GLU A 29 4.34 2.43 -13.85
N ARG A 30 3.73 1.29 -14.20
CA ARG A 30 3.15 1.05 -15.52
C ARG A 30 1.83 1.80 -15.73
N GLU A 31 0.98 1.84 -14.71
CA GLU A 31 -0.40 2.32 -14.81
C GLU A 31 -0.55 3.82 -14.52
N LEU A 32 0.41 4.43 -13.83
CA LEU A 32 0.36 5.84 -13.46
C LEU A 32 1.37 6.64 -14.28
N SER A 33 0.90 7.76 -14.85
CA SER A 33 1.74 8.65 -15.63
C SER A 33 2.88 9.28 -14.81
N GLU A 34 3.88 9.79 -15.52
CA GLU A 34 4.91 10.67 -14.94
C GLU A 34 4.27 12.05 -14.65
N GLY A 35 4.17 12.41 -13.37
CA GLY A 35 3.49 13.63 -12.93
C GLY A 35 3.02 13.54 -11.47
N SER A 36 2.29 14.55 -11.00
CA SER A 36 1.72 14.56 -9.65
C SER A 36 0.65 13.48 -9.51
N VAL A 37 1.00 12.36 -8.89
CA VAL A 37 0.08 11.25 -8.60
C VAL A 37 -0.64 11.51 -7.29
N LYS A 38 -1.97 11.37 -7.27
CA LYS A 38 -2.75 11.44 -6.03
C LYS A 38 -3.04 10.05 -5.48
N LEU A 39 -3.24 9.95 -4.17
CA LEU A 39 -3.60 8.70 -3.50
C LEU A 39 -4.84 8.03 -4.12
N ARG A 40 -5.82 8.82 -4.58
CA ARG A 40 -7.03 8.30 -5.23
C ARG A 40 -6.74 7.56 -6.55
N ASP A 41 -5.74 8.00 -7.31
CA ASP A 41 -5.37 7.37 -8.58
C ASP A 41 -4.67 6.04 -8.32
N VAL A 42 -3.79 6.00 -7.31
CA VAL A 42 -3.18 4.75 -6.84
C VAL A 42 -4.24 3.74 -6.38
N LEU A 43 -5.22 4.18 -5.59
CA LEU A 43 -6.28 3.29 -5.12
C LEU A 43 -7.19 2.79 -6.25
N ARG A 44 -7.30 3.54 -7.36
CA ARG A 44 -7.97 3.06 -8.57
C ARG A 44 -7.20 1.89 -9.19
N VAL A 45 -5.88 2.01 -9.30
CA VAL A 45 -5.01 0.93 -9.79
C VAL A 45 -5.15 -0.31 -8.90
N VAL A 46 -5.08 -0.15 -7.58
CA VAL A 46 -5.26 -1.29 -6.63
C VAL A 46 -6.59 -2.01 -6.88
N ARG A 47 -7.69 -1.28 -7.11
CA ARG A 47 -9.01 -1.88 -7.38
C ARG A 47 -9.13 -2.55 -8.74
N SER A 48 -8.38 -2.08 -9.75
CA SER A 48 -8.35 -2.72 -11.07
C SER A 48 -7.62 -4.06 -11.05
N TRP A 49 -6.64 -4.22 -10.16
CA TRP A 49 -5.78 -5.39 -10.07
C TRP A 49 -6.14 -6.35 -8.93
N SER A 50 -6.94 -5.91 -7.96
CA SER A 50 -7.33 -6.72 -6.80
C SER A 50 -8.76 -6.44 -6.35
N LYS A 51 -9.42 -7.49 -5.84
CA LYS A 51 -10.74 -7.40 -5.19
C LYS A 51 -10.65 -6.99 -3.72
N VAL A 52 -9.45 -6.71 -3.20
CA VAL A 52 -9.26 -6.35 -1.79
C VAL A 52 -9.96 -5.04 -1.44
N SER A 53 -10.65 -5.04 -0.30
CA SER A 53 -11.24 -3.81 0.25
C SER A 53 -10.14 -2.93 0.81
N VAL A 54 -10.05 -1.67 0.37
CA VAL A 54 -9.17 -0.66 0.95
C VAL A 54 -10.00 0.55 1.37
N LYS A 55 -10.02 0.83 2.68
CA LYS A 55 -10.70 2.00 3.26
C LYS A 55 -9.67 3.05 3.66
N ILE A 56 -9.97 4.31 3.39
CA ILE A 56 -9.13 5.44 3.78
C ILE A 56 -9.64 5.99 5.12
N LYS A 57 -8.73 6.26 6.05
CA LYS A 57 -8.97 6.97 7.31
C LYS A 57 -8.02 8.16 7.43
N GLN A 58 -8.32 9.07 8.36
CA GLN A 58 -7.45 10.20 8.72
C GLN A 58 -6.96 11.00 7.50
N GLY A 59 -7.88 11.39 6.60
CA GLY A 59 -7.53 12.21 5.44
C GLY A 59 -6.62 11.56 4.39
N GLY A 60 -6.29 10.27 4.49
CA GLY A 60 -5.33 9.60 3.60
C GLY A 60 -4.16 8.94 4.32
N GLU A 61 -3.92 9.29 5.58
CA GLU A 61 -2.75 8.88 6.34
C GLU A 61 -2.82 7.44 6.83
N VAL A 62 -4.02 6.84 6.87
CA VAL A 62 -4.17 5.42 7.23
C VAL A 62 -5.04 4.72 6.20
N LEU A 63 -4.52 3.62 5.66
CA LEU A 63 -5.27 2.69 4.83
C LEU A 63 -5.59 1.43 5.62
N VAL A 64 -6.86 1.02 5.61
CA VAL A 64 -7.31 -0.26 6.15
C VAL A 64 -7.50 -1.23 4.99
N VAL A 65 -6.61 -2.21 4.88
CA VAL A 65 -6.65 -3.29 3.91
C VAL A 65 -7.43 -4.45 4.51
N GLY A 66 -8.54 -4.85 3.90
CA GLY A 66 -9.42 -5.93 4.37
C GLY A 66 -8.86 -7.33 4.14
N SER A 67 -7.54 -7.50 4.31
CA SER A 67 -6.83 -8.76 4.21
C SER A 67 -5.55 -8.65 5.05
N ASP A 68 -5.16 -9.74 5.70
CA ASP A 68 -3.87 -9.93 6.37
C ASP A 68 -2.89 -10.79 5.54
N ASP A 69 -3.26 -11.17 4.31
CA ASP A 69 -2.38 -11.89 3.40
C ASP A 69 -1.13 -11.05 3.07
N PRO A 70 0.09 -11.51 3.40
CA PRO A 70 1.30 -10.71 3.24
C PRO A 70 1.53 -10.24 1.81
N PHE A 71 1.18 -11.04 0.80
CA PHE A 71 1.34 -10.64 -0.60
C PHE A 71 0.41 -9.47 -0.95
N THR A 72 -0.86 -9.58 -0.57
CA THR A 72 -1.87 -8.55 -0.82
C THR A 72 -1.52 -7.24 -0.11
N VAL A 73 -1.10 -7.31 1.16
CA VAL A 73 -0.68 -6.12 1.93
C VAL A 73 0.59 -5.51 1.34
N GLY A 74 1.54 -6.35 0.91
CA GLY A 74 2.72 -5.93 0.15
C GLY A 74 2.35 -5.22 -1.14
N PHE A 75 1.47 -5.80 -1.95
CA PHE A 75 0.98 -5.22 -3.21
C PHE A 75 0.40 -3.82 -3.01
N VAL A 76 -0.53 -3.67 -2.06
CA VAL A 76 -1.11 -2.35 -1.74
C VAL A 76 -0.02 -1.37 -1.31
N SER A 77 0.91 -1.80 -0.43
CA SER A 77 2.03 -0.99 0.05
C SER A 77 2.95 -0.52 -1.10
N GLY A 78 3.23 -1.41 -2.05
CA GLY A 78 4.04 -1.13 -3.23
C GLY A 78 3.37 -0.14 -4.17
N CYS A 79 2.05 -0.23 -4.35
CA CYS A 79 1.34 0.76 -5.15
C CYS A 79 1.38 2.16 -4.52
N VAL A 80 1.21 2.26 -3.19
CA VAL A 80 1.17 3.54 -2.48
C VAL A 80 2.54 4.15 -2.21
N SER A 81 3.63 3.40 -2.38
CA SER A 81 5.00 3.92 -2.21
C SER A 81 5.33 5.08 -3.16
N ARG A 82 4.58 5.24 -4.27
CA ARG A 82 4.76 6.37 -5.19
C ARG A 82 4.30 7.69 -4.57
N VAL A 83 3.31 7.65 -3.68
CA VAL A 83 2.66 8.81 -3.05
C VAL A 83 2.99 8.97 -1.56
N ALA A 84 3.68 8.00 -0.96
CA ALA A 84 4.17 8.04 0.41
C ALA A 84 5.69 8.27 0.47
N GLU A 85 6.15 9.06 1.43
CA GLU A 85 7.56 9.21 1.82
C GLU A 85 8.00 8.08 2.77
N ASP A 86 7.10 7.69 3.67
CA ASP A 86 7.30 6.61 4.63
C ASP A 86 6.00 5.82 4.80
N LEU A 87 6.11 4.53 5.14
CA LEU A 87 4.97 3.67 5.39
C LEU A 87 5.26 2.68 6.52
N ARG A 88 4.25 2.39 7.33
CA ARG A 88 4.30 1.39 8.40
C ARG A 88 3.10 0.47 8.31
N VAL A 89 3.34 -0.83 8.44
CA VAL A 89 2.29 -1.85 8.33
C VAL A 89 2.08 -2.48 9.71
N HIS A 90 0.83 -2.48 10.15
CA HIS A 90 0.38 -3.16 11.37
C HIS A 90 -0.69 -4.18 11.00
N TYR A 91 -0.47 -5.44 11.37
CA TYR A 91 -1.43 -6.52 11.13
C TYR A 91 -2.39 -6.62 12.31
N GLU A 92 -3.69 -6.72 12.03
CA GLU A 92 -4.75 -6.90 13.03
C GLU A 92 -5.75 -7.91 12.50
N ASN A 93 -6.01 -9.01 13.22
CA ASN A 93 -7.09 -10.00 12.97
C ASN A 93 -7.80 -9.89 11.59
N SER A 94 -7.26 -10.55 10.56
CA SER A 94 -7.80 -10.63 9.19
C SER A 94 -7.76 -9.33 8.37
N ARG A 95 -7.02 -8.32 8.82
CA ARG A 95 -6.78 -7.05 8.09
C ARG A 95 -5.36 -6.52 8.34
N ALA A 96 -4.98 -5.51 7.56
CA ALA A 96 -3.78 -4.73 7.82
C ALA A 96 -4.07 -3.23 7.79
N LEU A 97 -3.39 -2.50 8.66
CA LEU A 97 -3.35 -1.05 8.69
C LEU A 97 -2.03 -0.59 8.10
N ILE A 98 -2.09 0.25 7.08
CA ILE A 98 -0.93 0.89 6.47
C ILE A 98 -0.99 2.36 6.84
N ALA A 99 -0.15 2.77 7.79
CA ALA A 99 0.08 4.18 8.09
C ALA A 99 1.04 4.76 7.04
N LEU A 100 0.70 5.93 6.51
CA LEU A 100 1.39 6.59 5.42
C LEU A 100 1.80 8.00 5.86
N LYS A 101 3.07 8.34 5.64
CA LYS A 101 3.50 9.73 5.55
C LYS A 101 3.42 10.14 4.08
N LEU A 102 2.43 10.92 3.69
CA LEU A 102 2.19 11.28 2.29
C LEU A 102 3.14 12.37 1.81
N LYS A 103 3.56 12.29 0.54
CA LYS A 103 4.33 13.35 -0.13
C LYS A 103 3.48 14.62 -0.27
N GLU A 104 4.12 15.79 -0.28
CA GLU A 104 3.44 17.04 -0.58
C GLU A 104 2.71 16.95 -1.94
N GLY A 105 1.42 17.31 -1.96
CA GLY A 105 0.57 17.22 -3.15
C GLY A 105 -0.05 15.86 -3.46
N ALA A 106 0.29 14.79 -2.72
CA ALA A 106 -0.33 13.46 -2.86
C ALA A 106 -1.79 13.42 -2.38
N VAL A 107 -2.14 14.28 -1.42
CA VAL A 107 -3.53 14.61 -1.07
C VAL A 107 -3.93 15.79 -1.92
N GLY A 108 -4.87 15.61 -2.83
CA GLY A 108 -5.45 16.74 -3.56
C GLY A 108 -6.04 17.70 -2.54
N ARG A 109 -5.43 18.89 -2.38
CA ARG A 109 -5.84 19.98 -1.49
C ARG A 109 -7.27 19.78 -0.96
N SER A 110 -7.39 19.19 0.23
CA SER A 110 -8.54 19.54 1.05
C SER A 110 -8.33 21.02 1.34
N LYS A 111 -9.26 21.87 0.90
CA LYS A 111 -9.23 23.28 1.22
C LYS A 111 -8.92 23.40 2.71
N ILE A 112 -7.87 24.15 2.99
CA ILE A 112 -7.51 24.69 4.29
C ILE A 112 -8.83 25.11 4.98
N PHE A 113 -9.29 24.32 5.95
CA PHE A 113 -10.13 24.88 6.99
C PHE A 113 -9.15 25.56 7.94
N SER A 114 -8.82 26.79 7.61
CA SER A 114 -8.36 27.76 8.59
C SER A 114 -9.54 27.98 9.52
N PHE A 115 -9.55 27.30 10.66
CA PHE A 115 -10.27 27.83 11.80
C PHE A 115 -9.34 28.86 12.44
N LEU A 116 -9.68 30.12 12.18
CA LEU A 116 -9.57 31.22 13.14
C LEU A 116 -10.05 30.76 14.52
#